data_AF-A0A4V3JX24-F1
#
_entry.id   AF-A0A4V3JX24-F1
#
_cell.length_a   1.000
_cell.length_b   1.000
_cell.length_c   1.000
_cell.angle_alpha   90.00
_cell.angle_beta   90.00
_cell.angle_gamma   90.00
#
_symmetry.space_group_name_H-M   'P 1'
#
loop_
_entity.id
_entity.type
_entity.pdbx_description
1 polymer ?
#
loop_
_entity_poly.entity_id
_entity_poly.type
_entity_poly.pdbx_seq_one_letter_code
_entity_poly.pdbx_strand_id
1 'polypeptide(L)' 'MQKRIYSPEEIHVKITGPVKNPGIYTMESGATGKDLIERAGGLLPHVYVSLEENSLEQLLVDGQAIDLGKR' A
#
# COMPACT_ATOMS: atom_id res chain seq x y z
N MET A 1 -19.62 -6.26 -27.66
CA MET A 1 -18.50 -5.61 -26.95
C MET A 1 -18.93 -5.43 -25.49
N GLN A 2 -18.57 -6.36 -24.61
CA GLN A 2 -18.98 -6.28 -23.20
C GLN A 2 -18.19 -5.14 -22.54
N LYS A 3 -18.89 -4.06 -22.17
CA LYS A 3 -18.40 -3.12 -21.17
C LYS A 3 -18.28 -3.93 -19.88
N ARG A 4 -17.08 -4.46 -19.62
CA ARG A 4 -16.69 -4.90 -18.28
C ARG A 4 -16.95 -3.70 -17.39
N ILE A 5 -17.97 -3.80 -16.55
CA ILE A 5 -18.24 -2.82 -15.51
C ILE A 5 -17.01 -2.89 -14.62
N TYR A 6 -16.03 -2.02 -14.87
CA TYR A 6 -14.91 -1.82 -13.97
C TYR A 6 -15.51 -1.01 -12.83
N SER A 7 -16.16 -1.70 -11.91
CA SER A 7 -16.29 -1.17 -10.56
C SER A 7 -14.95 -1.55 -9.95
N PRO A 8 -13.94 -0.65 -9.90
CA PRO A 8 -12.72 -0.97 -9.17
C PRO A 8 -13.18 -1.34 -7.77
N GLU A 9 -12.87 -2.56 -7.32
CA GLU A 9 -13.21 -2.93 -5.95
C GLU A 9 -12.34 -2.05 -5.06
N GLU A 10 -12.94 -1.09 -4.35
CA GLU A 10 -12.19 -0.22 -3.46
C GLU A 10 -11.69 -1.04 -2.29
N ILE A 11 -10.38 -0.96 -2.03
CA ILE A 11 -9.71 -1.62 -0.92
C ILE A 11 -9.25 -0.57 0.10
N HIS A 12 -9.45 -0.88 1.38
CA HIS A 12 -9.00 -0.06 2.49
C HIS A 12 -7.75 -0.69 3.09
N VAL A 13 -6.62 0.00 2.97
CA VAL A 13 -5.33 -0.50 3.44
C VAL A 13 -4.79 0.44 4.49
N LYS A 14 -4.39 -0.12 5.63
CA LYS A 14 -3.76 0.65 6.70
C LYS A 14 -2.24 0.53 6.58
N ILE A 15 -1.54 1.65 6.56
CA ILE A 15 -0.07 1.68 6.60
C ILE A 15 0.41 2.30 7.91
N THR A 16 1.28 1.58 8.62
CA THR A 16 1.94 2.02 9.85
C THR A 16 3.45 1.84 9.77
N GLY A 17 4.17 2.58 10.61
CA GLY A 17 5.63 2.59 10.61
C GLY A 17 6.20 3.89 10.02
N PRO A 18 7.46 3.87 9.54
CA PRO A 18 8.21 5.08 9.22
C PRO A 18 7.99 5.55 7.77
N VAL A 19 6.72 5.86 7.46
CA VAL A 19 6.30 6.60 6.26
C VAL A 19 6.03 8.06 6.63
N LYS A 20 5.98 8.96 5.63
CA LYS A 20 5.67 10.38 5.92
C LYS A 20 4.30 10.57 6.55
N ASN A 21 3.28 9.87 6.05
CA ASN A 21 1.90 10.00 6.52
C ASN A 21 1.31 8.61 6.80
N PRO A 22 1.50 8.05 8.01
CA PRO A 22 0.86 6.79 8.36
C PRO A 22 -0.66 6.98 8.53
N GLY A 23 -1.46 6.01 8.10
CA GLY A 23 -2.92 6.15 8.08
C GLY A 23 -3.63 5.06 7.32
N ILE A 24 -4.93 5.25 7.12
CA ILE A 24 -5.77 4.39 6.28
C ILE A 24 -5.91 5.05 4.92
N TYR A 25 -5.68 4.28 3.86
CA TYR A 25 -5.76 4.71 2.47
C TYR A 25 -6.79 3.86 1.74
N THR A 26 -7.69 4.54 1.03
CA THR A 26 -8.60 3.89 0.07
C THR A 26 -7.91 3.85 -1.29
N MET A 27 -7.79 2.65 -1.86
CA MET A 27 -7.11 2.39 -3.12
C MET A 27 -7.97 1.49 -4.00
N GLU A 28 -7.62 1.36 -5.27
CA GLU A 28 -8.31 0.44 -6.18
C GLU A 28 -7.74 -0.98 -6.03
N SER A 29 -8.60 -2.00 -6.16
CA SER A 29 -8.18 -3.39 -6.24
C SER A 29 -7.15 -3.58 -7.35
N GLY A 30 -5.99 -4.14 -7.00
CA GLY A 30 -4.85 -4.23 -7.90
C GLY A 30 -3.74 -3.22 -7.59
N ALA A 31 -3.96 -2.31 -6.64
CA ALA A 31 -2.87 -1.49 -6.11
C ALA A 31 -1.83 -2.33 -5.37
N THR A 32 -0.59 -1.89 -5.39
CA THR A 32 0.55 -2.60 -4.78
C THR A 32 1.09 -1.86 -3.56
N GLY A 33 1.90 -2.55 -2.76
CA GLY A 33 2.56 -1.94 -1.60
C GLY A 33 3.39 -0.70 -1.97
N LYS A 34 4.00 -0.70 -3.16
CA LYS A 34 4.71 0.47 -3.69
C LYS A 34 3.78 1.69 -3.85
N ASP A 35 2.61 1.50 -4.46
CA ASP A 35 1.64 2.58 -4.68
C ASP A 35 1.15 3.17 -3.34
N LEU A 36 0.94 2.30 -2.34
CA LEU A 36 0.57 2.73 -0.99
C LEU A 36 1.67 3.57 -0.33
N ILE A 37 2.93 3.18 -0.47
CA ILE A 37 4.07 3.94 0.05
C ILE A 37 4.19 5.30 -0.65
N GLU A 38 4.01 5.35 -1.97
CA GLU A 38 4.02 6.59 -2.73
C GLU A 38 2.87 7.52 -2.29
N ARG A 39 1.65 6.99 -2.12
CA ARG A 39 0.50 7.71 -1.56
C ARG A 39 0.72 8.18 -0.12
N ALA A 40 1.47 7.43 0.68
CA ALA A 40 1.87 7.83 2.02
C ALA A 40 2.92 8.97 2.03
N GLY A 41 3.40 9.40 0.86
CA GLY A 41 4.40 10.46 0.69
C GLY A 41 5.83 9.93 0.62
N GLY A 42 6.01 8.62 0.49
CA GLY A 42 7.28 7.92 0.52
C GLY A 42 7.72 7.52 1.93
N LEU A 43 8.77 6.70 1.98
CA LEU A 43 9.44 6.31 3.21
C LEU A 43 10.19 7.52 3.81
N LEU A 44 10.32 7.55 5.14
CA LEU A 44 11.14 8.58 5.79
C LEU A 44 12.63 8.39 5.39
N PRO A 45 13.37 9.49 5.15
CA PRO A 45 14.80 9.41 4.97
C PRO A 45 15.38 8.79 6.25
N HIS A 46 16.30 7.82 6.09
CA HIS A 46 16.89 6.99 7.17
C HIS A 46 16.17 5.67 7.53
N VAL A 47 15.13 5.29 6.79
CA VAL A 47 14.49 3.98 6.92
C VAL A 47 15.03 3.03 5.87
N TYR A 48 15.84 2.07 6.29
CA TYR A 48 15.98 0.82 5.55
C TYR A 48 14.79 -0.04 5.94
N VAL A 49 13.71 0.03 5.16
CA VAL A 49 12.72 -1.05 5.22
C VAL A 49 13.49 -2.27 4.74
N SER A 50 13.46 -3.37 5.48
CA SER A 50 13.85 -4.66 4.93
C SER A 50 12.82 -4.99 3.88
N LEU A 51 12.99 -4.39 2.70
CA LEU A 51 12.22 -4.67 1.51
C LEU A 51 12.64 -6.06 1.13
N GLU A 52 11.94 -7.07 1.63
CA GLU A 52 11.83 -8.28 0.84
C GLU A 52 11.23 -7.80 -0.48
N GLU A 53 12.04 -7.77 -1.53
CA GLU A 53 11.72 -7.16 -2.83
C GLU A 53 10.39 -7.71 -3.41
N ASN A 54 9.93 -8.86 -2.92
CA ASN A 54 8.66 -9.48 -3.26
C ASN A 54 7.42 -8.81 -2.62
N SER A 55 7.55 -8.17 -1.45
CA SER A 55 6.40 -7.62 -0.71
C SER A 55 5.81 -6.34 -1.32
N LEU A 56 6.60 -5.59 -2.10
CA LEU A 56 6.15 -4.36 -2.74
C LEU A 56 5.37 -4.60 -4.03
N GLU A 57 5.59 -5.73 -4.68
CA GLU A 57 4.90 -6.12 -5.91
C GLU A 57 3.62 -6.93 -5.63
N GLN A 58 3.40 -7.32 -4.37
CA GLN A 58 2.19 -8.02 -3.98
C GLN A 58 0.99 -7.08 -4.01
N LEU A 59 -0.11 -7.57 -4.58
CA LEU A 59 -1.39 -6.86 -4.59
C LEU A 59 -1.91 -6.70 -3.17
N LEU A 60 -2.37 -5.49 -2.87
CA LEU A 60 -3.04 -5.19 -1.62
C LEU A 60 -4.48 -5.71 -1.68
N VAL A 61 -5.01 -6.09 -0.52
CA VAL A 61 -6.39 -6.55 -0.35
C VAL A 61 -7.14 -5.66 0.64
N ASP A 62 -8.46 -5.62 0.55
CA ASP A 62 -9.30 -4.84 1.47
C ASP A 62 -9.10 -5.28 2.92
N GLY A 63 -8.98 -4.31 3.82
CA GLY A 63 -8.72 -4.52 5.24
C GLY A 63 -7.27 -4.86 5.58
N GLN A 64 -6.35 -4.92 4.60
CA GLN A 64 -4.96 -5.26 4.87
C GLN A 64 -4.26 -4.18 5.70
N ALA A 65 -3.47 -4.61 6.68
CA ALA A 65 -2.59 -3.72 7.44
C ALA A 65 -1.14 -4.02 7.08
N ILE A 66 -0.45 -3.02 6.53
CA ILE A 66 0.99 -3.02 6.28
C ILE A 66 1.67 -2.34 7.46
N ASP A 67 2.42 -3.11 8.24
CA ASP A 67 3.33 -2.55 9.23
C ASP A 67 4.76 -2.63 8.70
N LEU A 68 5.39 -1.46 8.52
CA LEU A 68 6.78 -1.37 8.04
C LEU A 68 7.80 -1.50 9.19
N GLY A 69 7.35 -1.93 10.38
CA GLY A 69 8.16 -2.10 11.57
C GLY A 69 8.62 -0.79 12.21
N LYS A 70 8.88 -0.84 13.51
CA LYS A 70 9.90 0.02 14.12
C LYS A 70 11.13 -0.87 14.30
N ARG A 71 12.27 -0.42 13.79
CA ARG A 71 13.56 -1.01 14.18
C ARG A 71 13.65 -1.19 15.69
#